data_AF-A0A326ULY3-F1
#
_entry.id   AF-A0A326ULY3-F1
#
_cell.length_a   1.000
_cell.length_b   1.000
_cell.length_c   1.000
_cell.angle_alpha   90.00
_cell.angle_beta   90.00
_cell.angle_gamma   90.00
#
_symmetry.space_group_name_H-M   'P 1'
#
loop_
_entity.id
_entity.type
_entity.pdbx_description
1 polymer ?
#
loop_
_entity_poly.entity_id
_entity_poly.type
_entity_poly.pdbx_seq_one_letter_code
_entity_poly.pdbx_strand_id
1 'polypeptide(L)'
;MGTGASRQEFSGKRVIYWEPGTALTDTRNTLYCIRINTGNDPYSSWAEKFDAFLQTPGVADISGLVVGNGSHDDEGACYYRAIVTLVAARQHLSGLTTLRFGDGDIRQAEEEPFWIEPGTLSSLLAAYPALDMLCISGTNGIRAGLLSHERLRTLIIESSGLDARIVHEVQHAHLPALEHLELWTGLKDWGCTTTLADLAPLLSARIFPHLRSLGLRACSFADDVACMLAQSPLLAQLHRLDLSLGTLGDRGAEALLRSPMIHTLKELDIHHHFCSQELVTRLQRAGMSVDSSEPQPADKARFIGLYV
;
A
#
# COMPACT_ATOMS: atom_id res chain seq x y z
N MET A 1 5.89 17.53 22.09
CA MET A 1 7.05 16.90 21.42
C MET A 1 6.82 15.41 21.42
N GLY A 2 6.00 14.91 20.50
CA GLY A 2 5.83 13.47 20.28
C GLY A 2 6.76 13.08 19.16
N THR A 3 7.79 12.31 19.47
CA THR A 3 8.60 11.62 18.46
C THR A 3 7.70 10.61 17.78
N GLY A 4 7.16 10.99 16.62
CA GLY A 4 6.52 10.03 15.72
C GLY A 4 7.53 8.92 15.46
N ALA A 5 7.22 7.72 15.92
CA ALA A 5 8.01 6.55 15.63
C ALA A 5 7.91 6.34 14.11
N SER A 6 8.89 6.88 13.38
CA SER A 6 9.09 6.51 11.98
C SER A 6 9.16 4.99 11.95
N ARG A 7 8.35 4.35 11.10
CA ARG A 7 8.48 2.91 10.85
C ARG A 7 9.90 2.68 10.35
N GLN A 8 10.75 2.16 11.24
CA GLN A 8 12.17 1.89 10.93
C GLN A 8 12.33 0.70 9.98
N GLU A 9 11.24 0.01 9.66
CA GLU A 9 11.20 -1.12 8.75
C GLU A 9 9.96 -1.08 7.85
N PHE A 10 10.15 -1.48 6.58
CA PHE A 10 9.08 -1.67 5.60
C PHE A 10 9.41 -2.91 4.76
N SER A 11 8.51 -3.90 4.78
CA SER A 11 8.71 -5.21 4.13
C SER A 11 10.05 -5.88 4.44
N GLY A 12 10.44 -5.87 5.71
CA GLY A 12 11.70 -6.46 6.19
C GLY A 12 12.96 -5.70 5.82
N LYS A 13 12.85 -4.54 5.14
CA LYS A 13 13.96 -3.64 4.87
C LYS A 13 13.95 -2.47 5.85
N ARG A 14 15.13 -2.03 6.27
CA ARG A 14 15.29 -0.87 7.15
C ARG A 14 15.01 0.41 6.38
N VAL A 15 14.23 1.34 6.93
CA VAL A 15 14.01 2.67 6.34
C VAL A 15 14.96 3.66 7.00
N ILE A 16 15.82 4.32 6.20
CA ILE A 16 16.79 5.30 6.66
C ILE A 16 16.55 6.62 5.94
N TYR A 17 16.32 7.69 6.69
CA TYR A 17 16.31 9.04 6.13
C TYR A 17 17.72 9.43 5.72
N TRP A 18 17.90 9.73 4.43
CA TRP A 18 19.19 10.13 3.91
C TRP A 18 19.33 11.66 3.99
N GLU A 19 20.50 12.09 4.46
CA GLU A 19 20.92 13.49 4.49
C GLU A 19 22.25 13.65 3.75
N PRO A 20 22.54 14.81 3.15
CA PRO A 20 23.78 15.06 2.41
C PRO A 20 25.03 14.72 3.22
N GLY A 21 25.98 14.06 2.55
CA GLY A 21 27.21 13.57 3.20
C GLY A 21 27.05 12.23 3.92
N THR A 22 25.83 11.68 4.01
CA THR A 22 25.61 10.33 4.54
C THR A 22 26.00 9.29 3.50
N ALA A 23 26.89 8.37 3.87
CA ALA A 23 27.30 7.26 3.02
C ALA A 23 26.19 6.21 2.88
N LEU A 24 26.07 5.62 1.70
CA LEU A 24 25.14 4.52 1.44
C LEU A 24 25.75 3.21 1.97
N THR A 25 25.15 2.65 3.02
CA THR A 25 25.56 1.39 3.64
C THR A 25 24.42 0.39 3.62
N ASP A 26 24.73 -0.89 3.39
CA ASP A 26 23.73 -1.98 3.33
C ASP A 26 22.61 -1.70 2.30
N THR A 27 23.01 -1.32 1.09
CA THR A 27 22.13 -0.88 0.00
C THR A 27 21.09 -1.92 -0.44
N ARG A 28 21.29 -3.19 -0.10
CA ARG A 28 20.36 -4.30 -0.40
C ARG A 28 19.24 -4.48 0.62
N ASN A 29 19.47 -4.14 1.88
CA ASN A 29 18.47 -4.30 2.95
C ASN A 29 17.96 -2.95 3.48
N THR A 30 18.35 -1.85 2.84
CA THR A 30 17.96 -0.49 3.21
C THR A 30 17.09 0.15 2.13
N LEU A 31 16.04 0.81 2.58
CA LEU A 31 15.23 1.77 1.84
C LEU A 31 15.66 3.17 2.24
N TYR A 32 16.29 3.90 1.33
CA TYR A 32 16.68 5.29 1.60
C TYR A 32 15.48 6.20 1.39
N CYS A 33 15.11 6.96 2.41
CA CYS A 33 14.04 7.92 2.36
C CYS A 33 14.58 9.32 2.07
N ILE A 34 14.12 9.91 0.98
CA ILE A 34 14.40 11.29 0.60
C ILE A 34 13.16 12.10 0.91
N ARG A 35 13.29 13.11 1.77
CA ARG A 35 12.23 14.06 2.11
C ARG A 35 12.81 15.43 2.46
N ILE A 36 11.98 16.46 2.33
CA ILE A 36 12.29 17.82 2.80
C ILE A 36 11.80 17.97 4.23
N ASN A 37 12.71 18.25 5.17
CA ASN A 37 12.35 18.48 6.57
C ASN A 37 11.91 19.93 6.79
N THR A 38 10.84 20.15 7.56
CA THR A 38 10.38 21.51 7.91
C THR A 38 11.47 22.30 8.64
N GLY A 39 11.77 23.51 8.16
CA GLY A 39 12.43 24.58 8.92
C GLY A 39 13.96 24.56 9.00
N ASN A 40 14.67 23.57 8.44
CA ASN A 40 16.15 23.52 8.43
C ASN A 40 16.77 22.76 7.23
N ASP A 41 15.97 22.40 6.22
CA ASP A 41 16.49 21.68 5.05
C ASP A 41 17.18 22.67 4.09
N PRO A 42 18.43 22.41 3.64
CA PRO A 42 19.13 23.30 2.72
C PRO A 42 18.58 23.26 1.29
N TYR A 43 17.67 22.33 0.98
CA TYR A 43 17.04 22.21 -0.34
C TYR A 43 15.64 22.80 -0.32
N SER A 44 15.26 23.44 -1.43
CA SER A 44 13.94 24.04 -1.61
C SER A 44 12.90 23.07 -2.19
N SER A 45 13.34 21.92 -2.71
CA SER A 45 12.44 20.88 -3.20
C SER A 45 12.99 19.47 -3.09
N TRP A 46 12.09 18.48 -3.07
CA TRP A 46 12.46 17.07 -3.11
C TRP A 46 13.41 16.73 -4.27
N ALA A 47 13.20 17.31 -5.45
CA ALA A 47 14.00 17.05 -6.64
C ALA A 47 15.46 17.49 -6.47
N GLU A 48 15.71 18.66 -5.86
CA GLU A 48 17.07 19.15 -5.60
C GLU A 48 17.82 18.24 -4.61
N LYS A 49 17.14 17.80 -3.54
CA LYS A 49 17.72 16.87 -2.57
C LYS A 49 17.99 15.50 -3.19
N PHE A 50 17.11 15.05 -4.08
CA PHE A 50 17.30 13.83 -4.84
C PHE A 50 18.48 13.92 -5.83
N ASP A 51 18.70 15.06 -6.48
CA ASP A 51 19.88 15.26 -7.33
C ASP A 51 21.17 15.15 -6.53
N ALA A 52 21.20 15.68 -5.30
CA ALA A 52 22.33 15.49 -4.40
C ALA A 52 22.50 14.02 -3.99
N PHE A 53 21.41 13.30 -3.74
CA PHE A 53 21.44 11.87 -3.46
C PHE A 53 22.06 11.07 -4.62
N LEU A 54 21.73 11.41 -5.87
CA LEU A 54 22.31 10.77 -7.07
C LEU A 54 23.82 10.97 -7.20
N GLN A 55 24.41 11.99 -6.57
CA GLN A 55 25.86 12.18 -6.54
C GLN A 55 26.57 11.31 -5.48
N THR A 56 25.82 10.58 -4.65
CA THR A 56 26.40 9.77 -3.58
C THR A 56 27.05 8.50 -4.15
N PRO A 57 28.31 8.20 -3.81
CA PRO A 57 28.96 6.95 -4.24
C PRO A 57 28.14 5.72 -3.82
N GLY A 58 27.92 4.80 -4.77
CA GLY A 58 27.15 3.57 -4.55
C GLY A 58 25.65 3.68 -4.81
N VAL A 59 25.15 4.82 -5.31
CA VAL A 59 23.70 5.01 -5.56
C VAL A 59 23.12 3.99 -6.55
N ALA A 60 23.92 3.51 -7.51
CA ALA A 60 23.49 2.50 -8.47
C ALA A 60 23.17 1.13 -7.84
N ASP A 61 23.71 0.86 -6.65
CA ASP A 61 23.56 -0.42 -5.95
C ASP A 61 22.38 -0.41 -4.96
N ILE A 62 21.63 0.70 -4.84
CA ILE A 62 20.47 0.73 -3.95
C ILE A 62 19.36 -0.16 -4.48
N SER A 63 18.81 -0.97 -3.58
CA SER A 63 17.67 -1.82 -3.89
C SER A 63 16.34 -1.13 -3.64
N GLY A 64 16.34 -0.01 -2.91
CA GLY A 64 15.14 0.55 -2.31
C GLY A 64 15.19 2.06 -2.10
N LEU A 65 14.10 2.74 -2.47
CA LEU A 65 13.91 4.18 -2.32
C LEU A 65 12.52 4.49 -1.77
N VAL A 66 12.45 5.46 -0.86
CA VAL A 66 11.21 6.09 -0.39
C VAL A 66 11.21 7.55 -0.81
N VAL A 67 10.19 7.95 -1.55
CA VAL A 67 9.82 9.36 -1.77
C VAL A 67 9.01 9.78 -0.55
N GLY A 68 9.66 10.35 0.46
CA GLY A 68 8.99 10.74 1.70
C GLY A 68 8.14 12.00 1.52
N ASN A 69 7.21 12.21 2.46
CA ASN A 69 6.34 13.37 2.42
C ASN A 69 7.15 14.66 2.65
N GLY A 70 7.00 15.63 1.76
CA GLY A 70 7.62 16.94 1.88
C GLY A 70 6.98 17.77 3.00
N SER A 71 7.66 18.83 3.42
CA SER A 71 7.04 19.88 4.24
C SER A 71 5.95 20.62 3.46
N HIS A 72 5.07 21.34 4.16
CA HIS A 72 4.09 22.23 3.51
C HIS A 72 4.74 23.29 2.62
N ASP A 73 6.01 23.64 2.91
CA ASP A 73 6.80 24.60 2.15
C ASP A 73 7.53 23.98 0.94
N ASP A 74 7.37 22.68 0.67
CA ASP A 74 8.02 22.01 -0.46
C ASP A 74 7.25 22.29 -1.76
N GLU A 75 7.78 23.20 -2.58
CA GLU A 75 7.27 23.52 -3.92
C GLU A 75 7.23 22.30 -4.87
N GLY A 76 7.86 21.18 -4.48
CA GLY A 76 7.92 19.90 -5.18
C GLY A 76 7.17 18.75 -4.50
N ALA A 77 6.37 18.98 -3.45
CA ALA A 77 5.69 17.93 -2.66
C ALA A 77 4.76 17.01 -3.48
N CYS A 78 4.44 17.38 -4.72
CA CYS A 78 3.62 16.56 -5.60
C CYS A 78 4.41 15.35 -6.12
N TYR A 79 3.91 14.13 -5.86
CA TYR A 79 4.47 12.88 -6.38
C TYR A 79 4.69 12.87 -7.89
N TYR A 80 3.91 13.65 -8.66
CA TYR A 80 4.15 13.82 -10.08
C TYR A 80 5.59 14.27 -10.38
N ARG A 81 6.08 15.32 -9.70
CA ARG A 81 7.45 15.83 -9.91
C ARG A 81 8.48 14.77 -9.52
N ALA A 82 8.27 14.10 -8.39
CA ALA A 82 9.14 13.00 -7.98
C ALA A 82 9.18 11.88 -9.02
N ILE A 83 8.04 11.48 -9.59
CA ILE A 83 7.97 10.44 -10.63
C ILE A 83 8.72 10.88 -11.89
N VAL A 84 8.51 12.11 -12.36
CA VAL A 84 9.22 12.64 -13.56
C VAL A 84 10.73 12.63 -13.32
N THR A 85 11.19 13.11 -12.16
CA THR A 85 12.60 13.10 -11.78
C THR A 85 13.16 11.68 -11.70
N LEU A 86 12.41 10.73 -11.13
CA LEU A 86 12.80 9.32 -11.08
C LEU A 86 12.91 8.70 -12.49
N VAL A 87 11.97 8.98 -13.38
CA VAL A 87 12.02 8.48 -14.77
C VAL A 87 13.24 9.04 -15.51
N ALA A 88 13.58 10.31 -15.28
CA ALA A 88 14.79 10.92 -15.83
C ALA A 88 16.07 10.26 -15.28
N ALA A 89 16.08 9.90 -13.99
CA ALA A 89 17.21 9.30 -13.30
C ALA A 89 17.39 7.79 -13.52
N ARG A 90 16.50 7.11 -14.27
CA ARG A 90 16.45 5.64 -14.41
C ARG A 90 17.78 4.92 -14.67
N GLN A 91 18.72 5.56 -15.38
CA GLN A 91 20.04 4.97 -15.66
C GLN A 91 20.96 4.90 -14.43
N HIS A 92 20.74 5.77 -13.44
CA HIS A 92 21.51 5.83 -12.20
C HIS A 92 20.98 4.89 -11.11
N LEU A 93 19.77 4.36 -11.28
CA LEU A 93 19.04 3.56 -10.29
C LEU A 93 18.69 2.16 -10.85
N SER A 94 19.64 1.54 -11.54
CA SER A 94 19.42 0.25 -12.22
C SER A 94 19.22 -0.93 -11.26
N GLY A 95 19.66 -0.81 -10.01
CA GLY A 95 19.45 -1.81 -8.95
C GLY A 95 18.10 -1.71 -8.23
N LEU A 96 17.25 -0.74 -8.57
CA LEU A 96 16.04 -0.45 -7.80
C LEU A 96 14.99 -1.57 -7.95
N THR A 97 14.64 -2.19 -6.82
CA THR A 97 13.64 -3.28 -6.74
C THR A 97 12.42 -2.89 -5.90
N THR A 98 12.56 -1.90 -5.03
CA THR A 98 11.49 -1.43 -4.14
C THR A 98 11.36 0.07 -4.25
N LEU A 99 10.16 0.55 -4.52
CA LEU A 99 9.85 1.97 -4.55
C LEU A 99 8.60 2.24 -3.71
N ARG A 100 8.70 3.21 -2.81
CA ARG A 100 7.58 3.66 -1.98
C ARG A 100 7.37 5.16 -2.13
N PHE A 101 6.13 5.58 -2.30
CA PHE A 101 5.69 6.96 -2.19
C PHE A 101 4.98 7.13 -0.84
N GLY A 102 5.46 8.08 -0.06
CA GLY A 102 5.04 8.36 1.31
C GLY A 102 5.87 7.61 2.35
N ASP A 103 6.23 8.26 3.45
CA ASP A 103 7.03 7.68 4.53
C ASP A 103 6.17 7.13 5.70
N GLY A 104 4.86 6.97 5.47
CA GLY A 104 3.91 6.36 6.41
C GLY A 104 3.13 7.34 7.28
N ASP A 105 3.42 8.65 7.19
CA ASP A 105 2.61 9.67 7.85
C ASP A 105 1.46 10.12 6.92
N ILE A 106 0.31 9.42 6.97
CA ILE A 106 -0.89 9.76 6.18
C ILE A 106 -1.74 10.80 6.94
N ARG A 107 -1.09 11.74 7.63
CA ARG A 107 -1.78 12.89 8.23
C ARG A 107 -2.35 13.75 7.12
N GLN A 108 -3.67 13.62 6.96
CA GLN A 108 -4.59 14.54 6.28
C GLN A 108 -3.89 15.48 5.31
N ALA A 109 -3.45 14.93 4.20
CA ALA A 109 -3.15 15.77 3.07
C ALA A 109 -4.51 16.13 2.46
N GLU A 110 -5.07 17.26 2.89
CA GLU A 110 -5.91 18.11 2.03
C GLU A 110 -5.04 18.55 0.85
N GLU A 111 -4.60 17.60 0.04
CA GLU A 111 -3.82 17.88 -1.15
C GLU A 111 -4.82 18.20 -2.23
N GLU A 112 -4.85 19.48 -2.60
CA GLU A 112 -5.62 19.95 -3.73
C GLU A 112 -5.33 19.06 -4.94
N PRO A 113 -6.37 18.69 -5.73
CA PRO A 113 -6.19 17.82 -6.88
C PRO A 113 -5.31 18.51 -7.91
N PHE A 114 -4.01 18.25 -7.85
CA PHE A 114 -3.11 18.56 -8.95
C PHE A 114 -3.50 17.66 -10.11
N TRP A 115 -3.76 18.27 -11.27
CA TRP A 115 -4.13 17.56 -12.49
C TRP A 115 -2.96 16.69 -12.93
N ILE A 116 -2.98 15.40 -12.54
CA ILE A 116 -1.95 14.45 -12.95
C ILE A 116 -2.20 14.07 -14.41
N GLU A 117 -1.15 14.17 -15.22
CA GLU A 117 -1.18 13.65 -16.58
C GLU A 117 -1.40 12.13 -16.55
N PRO A 118 -2.42 11.62 -17.25
CA PRO A 118 -2.67 10.18 -17.36
C PRO A 118 -1.41 9.41 -17.78
N GLY A 119 -1.12 8.28 -17.13
CA GLY A 119 -0.01 7.39 -17.48
C GLY A 119 1.31 7.62 -16.75
N THR A 120 1.32 8.50 -15.74
CA THR A 120 2.53 8.80 -14.94
C THR A 120 3.11 7.55 -14.26
N LEU A 121 2.27 6.70 -13.65
CA LEU A 121 2.75 5.43 -13.05
C LEU A 121 3.17 4.40 -14.10
N SER A 122 2.57 4.41 -15.30
CA SER A 122 2.98 3.53 -16.39
C SER A 122 4.40 3.85 -16.86
N SER A 123 4.74 5.15 -17.00
CA SER A 123 6.10 5.60 -17.32
C SER A 123 7.12 5.22 -16.25
N LEU A 124 6.73 5.30 -14.97
CA LEU A 124 7.57 4.87 -13.85
C LEU A 124 7.88 3.37 -13.93
N LEU A 125 6.85 2.53 -14.09
CA LEU A 125 7.02 1.07 -14.21
C LEU A 125 7.90 0.71 -15.43
N ALA A 126 7.71 1.38 -16.56
CA ALA A 126 8.56 1.18 -17.75
C ALA A 126 10.02 1.59 -17.53
N ALA A 127 10.28 2.59 -16.68
CA ALA A 127 11.63 3.06 -16.37
C ALA A 127 12.40 2.09 -15.45
N TYR A 128 11.71 1.27 -14.66
CA TYR A 128 12.29 0.40 -13.64
C TYR A 128 11.90 -1.07 -13.83
N PRO A 129 12.42 -1.77 -14.85
CA PRO A 129 12.00 -3.13 -15.20
C PRO A 129 12.34 -4.19 -14.13
N ALA A 130 13.23 -3.87 -13.19
CA ALA A 130 13.60 -4.75 -12.07
C ALA A 130 12.68 -4.56 -10.85
N LEU A 131 11.70 -3.64 -10.91
CA LEU A 131 10.84 -3.34 -9.78
C LEU A 131 10.00 -4.56 -9.38
N ASP A 132 10.18 -4.97 -8.14
CA ASP A 132 9.49 -6.09 -7.51
C ASP A 132 8.32 -5.58 -6.65
N MET A 133 8.51 -4.41 -6.02
CA MET A 133 7.58 -3.86 -5.06
C MET A 133 7.33 -2.38 -5.29
N LEU A 134 6.06 -2.02 -5.41
CA LEU A 134 5.59 -0.64 -5.50
C LEU A 134 4.55 -0.39 -4.40
N CYS A 135 4.79 0.64 -3.59
CA CYS A 135 3.85 1.13 -2.60
C CYS A 135 3.55 2.61 -2.83
N ILE A 136 2.28 2.99 -2.77
CA ILE A 136 1.85 4.37 -2.97
C ILE A 136 0.90 4.76 -1.85
N SER A 137 1.31 5.73 -1.03
CA SER A 137 0.49 6.31 0.02
C SER A 137 0.00 7.69 -0.41
N GLY A 138 -1.31 7.93 -0.33
CA GLY A 138 -1.92 9.19 -0.79
C GLY A 138 -2.19 9.13 -2.29
N THR A 139 -3.39 8.67 -2.65
CA THR A 139 -3.80 8.49 -4.05
C THR A 139 -4.58 9.67 -4.63
N ASN A 140 -4.78 10.74 -3.86
CA ASN A 140 -5.58 11.88 -4.31
C ASN A 140 -4.93 12.48 -5.57
N GLY A 141 -5.70 12.50 -6.66
CA GLY A 141 -5.23 12.99 -7.96
C GLY A 141 -4.43 11.99 -8.80
N ILE A 142 -3.90 10.88 -8.26
CA ILE A 142 -3.05 9.95 -9.03
C ILE A 142 -3.87 9.23 -10.10
N ARG A 143 -3.30 9.12 -11.31
CA ARG A 143 -3.78 8.28 -12.41
C ARG A 143 -2.77 7.18 -12.65
N ALA A 144 -3.17 5.93 -12.41
CA ALA A 144 -2.29 4.80 -12.63
C ALA A 144 -2.12 4.51 -14.12
N GLY A 145 -3.15 4.80 -14.92
CA GLY A 145 -3.18 4.44 -16.33
C GLY A 145 -3.17 2.92 -16.52
N LEU A 146 -2.79 2.45 -17.70
CA LEU A 146 -2.67 1.03 -17.96
C LEU A 146 -1.37 0.49 -17.33
N LEU A 147 -1.47 0.04 -16.08
CA LEU A 147 -0.36 -0.57 -15.37
C LEU A 147 0.07 -1.86 -16.06
N SER A 148 1.35 -1.96 -16.43
CA SER A 148 1.94 -3.16 -17.02
C SER A 148 3.35 -3.34 -16.47
N HIS A 149 3.63 -4.51 -15.89
CA HIS A 149 4.95 -4.84 -15.37
C HIS A 149 5.14 -6.36 -15.22
N GLU A 150 6.19 -6.90 -15.85
CA GLU A 150 6.45 -8.34 -15.90
C GLU A 150 6.92 -8.94 -14.57
N ARG A 151 7.53 -8.12 -13.70
CA ARG A 151 8.22 -8.60 -12.49
C ARG A 151 7.62 -8.13 -11.17
N LEU A 152 6.61 -7.27 -11.20
CA LEU A 152 6.07 -6.67 -9.99
C LEU A 152 5.30 -7.74 -9.21
N ARG A 153 5.77 -8.09 -8.00
CA ARG A 153 5.12 -9.07 -7.12
C ARG A 153 4.24 -8.41 -6.08
N THR A 154 4.55 -7.18 -5.69
CA THR A 154 3.86 -6.49 -4.59
C THR A 154 3.38 -5.12 -5.05
N LEU A 155 2.06 -4.92 -4.99
CA LEU A 155 1.42 -3.62 -5.19
C LEU A 155 0.61 -3.25 -3.94
N ILE A 156 0.98 -2.14 -3.31
CA ILE A 156 0.29 -1.60 -2.14
C ILE A 156 -0.20 -0.19 -2.45
N ILE A 157 -1.48 0.04 -2.22
CA ILE A 157 -2.13 1.34 -2.40
C ILE A 157 -2.77 1.75 -1.06
N GLU A 158 -2.15 2.70 -0.38
CA GLU A 158 -2.59 3.23 0.91
C GLU A 158 -3.36 4.54 0.67
N SER A 159 -4.65 4.56 1.03
CA SER A 159 -5.53 5.69 0.79
C SER A 159 -6.45 5.92 1.98
N SER A 160 -6.69 7.19 2.33
CA SER A 160 -7.73 7.60 3.27
C SER A 160 -9.13 7.58 2.62
N GLY A 161 -9.20 7.58 1.28
CA GLY A 161 -10.42 7.48 0.50
C GLY A 161 -10.15 7.00 -0.92
N LEU A 162 -10.21 5.69 -1.12
CA LEU A 162 -9.88 5.06 -2.39
C LEU A 162 -10.92 5.37 -3.47
N ASP A 163 -10.42 5.93 -4.57
CA ASP A 163 -11.19 6.20 -5.77
C ASP A 163 -11.46 4.90 -6.54
N ALA A 164 -12.72 4.62 -6.86
CA ALA A 164 -13.14 3.46 -7.66
C ALA A 164 -12.38 3.36 -8.99
N ARG A 165 -11.95 4.50 -9.57
CA ARG A 165 -11.13 4.52 -10.79
C ARG A 165 -9.82 3.74 -10.64
N ILE A 166 -9.14 3.85 -9.49
CA ILE A 166 -7.90 3.12 -9.22
C ILE A 166 -8.17 1.61 -9.16
N VAL A 167 -9.28 1.21 -8.55
CA VAL A 167 -9.71 -0.20 -8.51
C VAL A 167 -9.92 -0.74 -9.93
N HIS A 168 -10.58 0.02 -10.79
CA HIS A 168 -10.76 -0.35 -12.20
C HIS A 168 -9.45 -0.38 -12.99
N GLU A 169 -8.51 0.53 -12.74
CA GLU A 169 -7.19 0.50 -13.38
C GLU A 169 -6.39 -0.75 -12.96
N VAL A 170 -6.40 -1.09 -11.67
CA VAL A 170 -5.77 -2.32 -11.16
C VAL A 170 -6.41 -3.57 -11.78
N GLN A 171 -7.74 -3.61 -11.95
CA GLN A 171 -8.44 -4.73 -12.60
C GLN A 171 -7.97 -5.02 -14.03
N HIS A 172 -7.57 -3.98 -14.75
CA HIS A 172 -7.14 -4.09 -16.15
C HIS A 172 -5.61 -4.09 -16.29
N ALA A 173 -4.88 -4.13 -15.17
CA ALA A 173 -3.43 -4.13 -15.15
C ALA A 173 -2.85 -5.46 -15.66
N HIS A 174 -1.77 -5.38 -16.44
CA HIS A 174 -0.97 -6.53 -16.84
C HIS A 174 0.16 -6.76 -15.84
N LEU A 175 -0.15 -7.47 -14.75
CA LEU A 175 0.80 -7.80 -13.68
C LEU A 175 0.87 -9.33 -13.49
N PRO A 176 1.45 -10.07 -14.45
CA PRO A 176 1.41 -11.53 -14.45
C PRO A 176 2.12 -12.13 -13.22
N ALA A 177 3.15 -11.46 -12.68
CA ALA A 177 3.91 -11.91 -11.52
C ALA A 177 3.34 -11.46 -10.15
N LEU A 178 2.17 -10.79 -10.12
CA LEU A 178 1.65 -10.23 -8.87
C LEU A 178 1.27 -11.33 -7.87
N GLU A 179 1.89 -11.26 -6.69
CA GLU A 179 1.71 -12.21 -5.59
C GLU A 179 1.03 -11.56 -4.37
N HIS A 180 1.18 -10.26 -4.18
CA HIS A 180 0.58 -9.48 -3.11
C HIS A 180 -0.09 -8.21 -3.66
N LEU A 181 -1.38 -8.06 -3.36
CA LEU A 181 -2.16 -6.86 -3.62
C LEU A 181 -2.76 -6.35 -2.32
N GLU A 182 -2.52 -5.09 -1.99
CA GLU A 182 -3.11 -4.44 -0.82
C GLU A 182 -3.74 -3.11 -1.21
N LEU A 183 -5.01 -2.95 -0.88
CA LEU A 183 -5.79 -1.75 -1.12
C LEU A 183 -6.39 -1.28 0.20
N TRP A 184 -6.08 -0.04 0.58
CA TRP A 184 -6.72 0.62 1.72
C TRP A 184 -7.88 1.43 1.17
N THR A 185 -9.11 1.07 1.53
CA THR A 185 -10.29 1.73 0.94
C THR A 185 -10.60 3.06 1.62
N GLY A 186 -10.37 3.15 2.92
CA GLY A 186 -10.66 4.35 3.69
C GLY A 186 -12.16 4.66 3.82
N LEU A 187 -12.50 5.95 3.94
CA LEU A 187 -13.84 6.43 4.27
C LEU A 187 -14.38 7.40 3.23
N LYS A 188 -15.72 7.41 3.11
CA LYS A 188 -16.43 8.32 2.20
C LYS A 188 -16.16 9.80 2.52
N ASP A 189 -16.10 10.15 3.81
CA ASP A 189 -15.80 11.51 4.27
C ASP A 189 -14.40 11.98 3.87
N TRP A 190 -13.54 11.04 3.48
CA TRP A 190 -12.16 11.25 3.03
C TRP A 190 -11.99 11.02 1.53
N GLY A 191 -13.09 10.98 0.77
CA GLY A 191 -13.07 10.88 -0.69
C GLY A 191 -13.23 9.46 -1.25
N CYS A 192 -13.48 8.44 -0.42
CA CYS A 192 -13.73 7.09 -0.91
C CYS A 192 -14.98 7.04 -1.81
N THR A 193 -14.78 6.60 -3.04
CA THR A 193 -15.87 6.32 -4.00
C THR A 193 -16.01 4.83 -4.30
N THR A 194 -15.06 4.01 -3.82
CA THR A 194 -15.05 2.56 -4.03
C THR A 194 -16.22 1.88 -3.31
N THR A 195 -16.96 1.06 -4.04
CA THR A 195 -18.03 0.21 -3.54
C THR A 195 -17.68 -1.27 -3.67
N LEU A 196 -18.52 -2.14 -3.08
CA LEU A 196 -18.40 -3.59 -3.28
C LEU A 196 -18.52 -3.99 -4.76
N ALA A 197 -19.36 -3.30 -5.54
CA ALA A 197 -19.53 -3.60 -6.97
C ALA A 197 -18.24 -3.33 -7.74
N ASP A 198 -17.51 -2.27 -7.38
CA ASP A 198 -16.23 -1.94 -7.98
C ASP A 198 -15.17 -2.98 -7.64
N LEU A 199 -15.19 -3.57 -6.44
CA LEU A 199 -14.25 -4.64 -6.05
C LEU A 199 -14.63 -6.03 -6.59
N ALA A 200 -15.89 -6.25 -6.96
CA ALA A 200 -16.40 -7.58 -7.30
C ALA A 200 -15.58 -8.33 -8.36
N PRO A 201 -15.10 -7.72 -9.46
CA PRO A 201 -14.22 -8.41 -10.41
C PRO A 201 -12.90 -8.87 -9.79
N LEU A 202 -12.26 -8.04 -8.94
CA LEU A 202 -11.03 -8.43 -8.23
C LEU A 202 -11.28 -9.57 -7.25
N LEU A 203 -12.44 -9.59 -6.60
CA LEU A 203 -12.74 -10.55 -5.54
C LEU A 203 -13.30 -11.86 -6.06
N SER A 204 -13.96 -11.89 -7.21
CA SER A 204 -14.63 -13.09 -7.75
C SER A 204 -13.84 -13.81 -8.83
N ALA A 205 -12.93 -13.12 -9.52
CA ALA A 205 -12.13 -13.69 -10.61
C ALA A 205 -10.65 -13.83 -10.22
N ARG A 206 -9.97 -14.78 -10.88
CA ARG A 206 -8.52 -14.98 -10.76
C ARG A 206 -7.78 -14.10 -11.79
N ILE A 207 -7.99 -12.78 -11.70
CA ILE A 207 -7.38 -11.79 -12.61
C ILE A 207 -5.86 -11.87 -12.54
N PHE A 208 -5.32 -12.06 -11.34
CA PHE A 208 -3.89 -12.26 -11.08
C PHE A 208 -3.62 -13.74 -10.78
N PRO A 209 -3.01 -14.50 -11.71
CA PRO A 209 -2.90 -15.96 -11.61
C PRO A 209 -1.98 -16.42 -10.47
N HIS A 210 -1.05 -15.56 -10.03
CA HIS A 210 -0.08 -15.85 -8.98
C HIS A 210 -0.40 -15.20 -7.64
N LEU A 211 -1.54 -14.48 -7.50
CA LEU A 211 -1.88 -13.79 -6.26
C LEU A 211 -2.01 -14.77 -5.09
N ARG A 212 -1.25 -14.53 -4.02
CA ARG A 212 -1.23 -15.30 -2.78
C ARG A 212 -1.64 -14.48 -1.57
N SER A 213 -1.52 -13.16 -1.62
CA SER A 213 -1.88 -12.27 -0.53
C SER A 213 -2.82 -11.19 -1.03
N LEU A 214 -3.96 -11.04 -0.38
CA LEU A 214 -4.91 -9.95 -0.64
C LEU A 214 -5.16 -9.20 0.66
N GLY A 215 -4.93 -7.89 0.65
CA GLY A 215 -5.32 -6.97 1.72
C GLY A 215 -6.40 -6.01 1.25
N LEU A 216 -7.53 -5.99 1.95
CA LEU A 216 -8.56 -4.96 1.85
C LEU A 216 -8.68 -4.28 3.22
N ARG A 217 -7.70 -3.43 3.50
CA ARG A 217 -7.53 -2.78 4.80
C ARG A 217 -8.41 -1.54 4.90
N ALA A 218 -8.72 -1.14 6.13
CA ALA A 218 -9.50 0.07 6.39
C ALA A 218 -10.85 0.07 5.63
N CYS A 219 -11.48 -1.11 5.53
CA CYS A 219 -12.70 -1.30 4.76
C CYS A 219 -13.97 -1.11 5.61
N SER A 220 -14.75 -0.09 5.27
CA SER A 220 -16.00 0.26 5.96
C SER A 220 -17.14 -0.72 5.71
N PHE A 221 -17.03 -1.57 4.68
CA PHE A 221 -17.98 -2.61 4.31
C PHE A 221 -17.33 -4.02 4.29
N ALA A 222 -16.40 -4.25 5.23
CA ALA A 222 -15.60 -5.48 5.31
C ALA A 222 -16.44 -6.77 5.45
N ASP A 223 -17.61 -6.71 6.09
CA ASP A 223 -18.51 -7.87 6.17
C ASP A 223 -19.00 -8.33 4.77
N ASP A 224 -19.33 -7.39 3.88
CA ASP A 224 -19.83 -7.72 2.55
C ASP A 224 -18.70 -8.25 1.65
N VAL A 225 -17.49 -7.70 1.80
CA VAL A 225 -16.27 -8.24 1.20
C VAL A 225 -16.02 -9.68 1.65
N ALA A 226 -16.10 -9.94 2.96
CA ALA A 226 -15.91 -11.28 3.52
C ALA A 226 -16.97 -12.28 2.98
N CYS A 227 -18.22 -11.85 2.87
CA CYS A 227 -19.29 -12.66 2.28
C CYS A 227 -19.02 -13.01 0.81
N MET A 228 -18.50 -12.06 0.03
CA MET A 228 -18.14 -12.29 -1.37
C MET A 228 -16.93 -13.23 -1.51
N LEU A 229 -15.88 -12.99 -0.73
CA LEU A 229 -14.68 -13.84 -0.73
C LEU A 229 -14.98 -15.27 -0.30
N ALA A 230 -15.89 -15.47 0.67
CA ALA A 230 -16.32 -16.80 1.11
C ALA A 230 -16.90 -17.66 -0.01
N GLN A 231 -17.47 -17.05 -1.04
CA GLN A 231 -18.04 -17.72 -2.22
C GLN A 231 -17.09 -17.73 -3.41
N SER A 232 -15.94 -17.07 -3.31
CA SER A 232 -15.03 -16.86 -4.42
C SER A 232 -14.01 -17.99 -4.56
N PRO A 233 -13.71 -18.44 -5.80
CA PRO A 233 -12.58 -19.32 -6.03
C PRO A 233 -11.24 -18.65 -5.71
N LEU A 234 -11.17 -17.31 -5.60
CA LEU A 234 -9.97 -16.60 -5.21
C LEU A 234 -9.49 -17.00 -3.81
N LEU A 235 -10.41 -17.26 -2.86
CA LEU A 235 -10.03 -17.63 -1.50
C LEU A 235 -9.17 -18.91 -1.46
N ALA A 236 -9.45 -19.86 -2.37
CA ALA A 236 -8.66 -21.07 -2.54
C ALA A 236 -7.26 -20.84 -3.14
N GLN A 237 -7.02 -19.66 -3.73
CA GLN A 237 -5.72 -19.26 -4.28
C GLN A 237 -4.82 -18.60 -3.25
N LEU A 238 -5.43 -17.94 -2.27
CA LEU A 238 -4.76 -17.11 -1.29
C LEU A 238 -4.12 -17.95 -0.19
N HIS A 239 -2.93 -17.54 0.22
CA HIS A 239 -2.28 -17.95 1.46
C HIS A 239 -2.59 -16.96 2.60
N ARG A 240 -2.68 -15.66 2.28
CA ARG A 240 -2.95 -14.59 3.23
C ARG A 240 -4.15 -13.76 2.81
N LEU A 241 -5.05 -13.51 3.75
CA LEU A 241 -6.16 -12.56 3.62
C LEU A 241 -6.06 -11.57 4.77
N ASP A 242 -6.07 -10.29 4.43
CA ASP A 242 -6.02 -9.20 5.40
C ASP A 242 -7.28 -8.33 5.24
N LEU A 243 -8.11 -8.30 6.28
CA LEU A 243 -9.32 -7.47 6.42
C LEU A 243 -9.21 -6.54 7.65
N SER A 244 -7.98 -6.27 8.08
CA SER A 244 -7.66 -5.48 9.27
C SER A 244 -8.01 -4.00 9.11
N LEU A 245 -8.07 -3.30 10.26
CA LEU A 245 -8.46 -1.89 10.35
C LEU A 245 -9.87 -1.61 9.80
N GLY A 246 -10.64 -2.64 9.47
CA GLY A 246 -11.96 -2.53 8.87
C GLY A 246 -13.09 -2.65 9.88
N THR A 247 -14.31 -2.81 9.37
CA THR A 247 -15.53 -2.98 10.16
C THR A 247 -15.99 -4.43 10.25
N LEU A 248 -15.07 -5.39 10.06
CA LEU A 248 -15.38 -6.83 10.05
C LEU A 248 -15.98 -7.26 11.38
N GLY A 249 -17.17 -7.86 11.35
CA GLY A 249 -17.83 -8.42 12.52
C GLY A 249 -18.33 -9.83 12.28
N ASP A 250 -19.19 -10.30 13.19
CA ASP A 250 -19.64 -11.69 13.22
C ASP A 250 -20.28 -12.17 11.91
N ARG A 251 -20.99 -11.28 11.19
CA ARG A 251 -21.59 -11.62 9.89
C ARG A 251 -20.51 -12.01 8.88
N GLY A 252 -19.46 -11.22 8.73
CA GLY A 252 -18.36 -11.51 7.82
C GLY A 252 -17.51 -12.70 8.27
N ALA A 253 -17.17 -12.77 9.55
CA ALA A 253 -16.41 -13.89 10.12
C ALA A 253 -17.15 -15.23 9.98
N GLU A 254 -18.46 -15.26 10.24
CA GLU A 254 -19.29 -16.45 10.06
C GLU A 254 -19.36 -16.85 8.58
N ALA A 255 -19.44 -15.88 7.66
CA ALA A 255 -19.43 -16.17 6.22
C ALA A 255 -18.11 -16.84 5.80
N LEU A 256 -16.96 -16.33 6.26
CA LEU A 256 -15.66 -16.94 6.01
C LEU A 256 -15.59 -18.37 6.56
N LEU A 257 -16.01 -18.60 7.80
CA LEU A 257 -16.03 -19.93 8.43
C LEU A 257 -16.93 -20.94 7.70
N ARG A 258 -17.98 -20.48 7.01
CA ARG A 258 -18.85 -21.33 6.18
C ARG A 258 -18.26 -21.64 4.80
N SER A 259 -17.25 -20.90 4.37
CA SER A 259 -16.59 -21.19 3.10
C SER A 259 -15.91 -22.55 3.19
N PRO A 260 -16.17 -23.48 2.26
CA PRO A 260 -15.42 -24.72 2.21
C PRO A 260 -13.95 -24.46 1.92
N MET A 261 -13.55 -23.30 1.39
CA MET A 261 -12.16 -23.00 1.04
C MET A 261 -11.38 -22.36 2.19
N ILE A 262 -12.00 -22.06 3.33
CA ILE A 262 -11.35 -21.34 4.43
C ILE A 262 -10.08 -22.03 4.94
N HIS A 263 -10.03 -23.38 4.89
CA HIS A 263 -8.90 -24.18 5.35
C HIS A 263 -7.68 -24.15 4.42
N THR A 264 -7.77 -23.57 3.23
CA THR A 264 -6.61 -23.37 2.35
C THR A 264 -5.80 -22.15 2.74
N LEU A 265 -6.44 -21.21 3.46
CA LEU A 265 -5.82 -20.00 3.94
C LEU A 265 -4.83 -20.34 5.07
N LYS A 266 -3.64 -19.76 5.03
CA LYS A 266 -2.60 -19.96 6.05
C LYS A 266 -2.62 -18.85 7.09
N GLU A 267 -2.98 -17.65 6.67
CA GLU A 267 -2.91 -16.44 7.49
C GLU A 267 -4.14 -15.57 7.26
N LEU A 268 -4.84 -15.24 8.34
CA LEU A 268 -5.93 -14.27 8.37
C LEU A 268 -5.54 -13.13 9.32
N ASP A 269 -5.47 -11.93 8.79
CA ASP A 269 -5.29 -10.73 9.58
C ASP A 269 -6.61 -9.97 9.70
N ILE A 270 -7.09 -9.84 10.94
CA ILE A 270 -8.26 -9.09 11.33
C ILE A 270 -7.94 -8.18 12.51
N HIS A 271 -6.68 -7.74 12.72
CA HIS A 271 -6.43 -6.78 13.80
C HIS A 271 -7.29 -5.52 13.59
N HIS A 272 -7.76 -4.93 14.69
CA HIS A 272 -8.82 -3.93 14.66
C HIS A 272 -10.09 -4.46 13.96
N HIS A 273 -10.87 -5.26 14.69
CA HIS A 273 -12.13 -5.86 14.22
C HIS A 273 -13.24 -5.78 15.27
N PHE A 274 -14.48 -6.08 14.86
CA PHE A 274 -15.69 -6.08 15.70
C PHE A 274 -16.28 -7.50 15.84
N CYS A 275 -15.47 -8.53 15.68
CA CYS A 275 -15.91 -9.91 15.85
C CYS A 275 -15.93 -10.29 17.34
N SER A 276 -16.94 -11.04 17.75
CA SER A 276 -17.06 -11.60 19.08
C SER A 276 -15.92 -12.59 19.37
N GLN A 277 -15.61 -12.75 20.65
CA GLN A 277 -14.59 -13.69 21.11
C GLN A 277 -14.90 -15.13 20.68
N GLU A 278 -16.18 -15.49 20.58
CA GLU A 278 -16.61 -16.80 20.08
C GLU A 278 -16.15 -17.03 18.63
N LEU A 279 -16.41 -16.06 17.75
CA LEU A 279 -16.07 -16.14 16.33
C LEU A 279 -14.55 -16.11 16.12
N VAL A 280 -13.82 -15.29 16.88
CA VAL A 280 -12.34 -15.29 16.89
C VAL A 280 -11.80 -16.67 17.27
N THR A 281 -12.34 -17.27 18.33
CA THR A 281 -11.90 -18.60 18.78
C THR A 281 -12.16 -19.67 17.72
N ARG A 282 -13.27 -19.56 16.99
CA ARG A 282 -13.60 -20.46 15.88
C ARG A 282 -12.65 -20.29 14.69
N LEU A 283 -12.31 -19.05 14.32
CA LEU A 283 -11.32 -18.74 13.28
C LEU A 283 -9.94 -19.31 13.63
N GLN A 284 -9.48 -19.11 14.87
CA GLN A 284 -8.19 -19.65 15.35
C GLN A 284 -8.15 -21.19 15.33
N ARG A 285 -9.30 -21.84 15.47
CA ARG A 285 -9.43 -23.31 15.39
C ARG A 285 -9.57 -23.83 13.95
N ALA A 286 -9.67 -22.96 12.95
CA ALA A 286 -9.82 -23.34 11.55
C ALA A 286 -8.51 -23.79 10.87
N GLY A 287 -7.39 -23.85 11.60
CA GLY A 287 -6.11 -24.37 11.12
C GLY A 287 -5.19 -23.34 10.45
N MET A 288 -5.57 -22.06 10.49
CA MET A 288 -4.75 -20.93 10.02
C MET A 288 -4.21 -20.11 11.20
N SER A 289 -3.13 -19.37 10.96
CA SER A 289 -2.70 -18.31 11.88
C SER A 289 -3.67 -17.14 11.77
N VAL A 290 -4.16 -16.64 12.91
CA VAL A 290 -5.09 -15.51 12.97
C VAL A 290 -4.49 -14.42 13.82
N ASP A 291 -4.24 -13.24 13.24
CA ASP A 291 -4.05 -12.02 14.01
C ASP A 291 -5.42 -11.39 14.27
N SER A 292 -5.83 -11.37 15.53
CA SER A 292 -7.09 -10.78 16.00
C SER A 292 -6.83 -9.81 17.14
N SER A 293 -5.71 -9.09 17.07
CA SER A 293 -5.38 -8.05 18.04
C SER A 293 -6.32 -6.85 17.90
N GLU A 294 -6.36 -5.99 18.93
CA GLU A 294 -7.18 -4.77 18.96
C GLU A 294 -8.70 -4.97 18.73
N PRO A 295 -9.37 -5.88 19.46
CA PRO A 295 -10.82 -6.04 19.34
C PRO A 295 -11.55 -4.73 19.72
N GLN A 296 -12.51 -4.34 18.90
CA GLN A 296 -13.32 -3.15 19.08
C GLN A 296 -14.69 -3.51 19.68
N PRO A 297 -15.26 -2.62 20.50
CA PRO A 297 -16.49 -2.91 21.22
C PRO A 297 -17.71 -2.90 20.28
N ALA A 298 -18.53 -3.95 20.37
CA ALA A 298 -19.69 -4.18 19.49
C ALA A 298 -20.89 -3.25 19.78
N ASP A 299 -20.90 -2.56 20.92
CA ASP A 299 -21.96 -1.64 21.36
C ASP A 299 -21.79 -0.21 20.81
N LYS A 300 -20.69 0.06 20.10
CA LYS A 300 -20.44 1.32 19.40
C LYS A 300 -20.63 1.17 17.90
N ALA A 301 -20.89 2.29 17.21
CA ALA A 301 -20.87 2.32 15.75
C ALA A 301 -19.51 1.80 15.25
N ARG A 302 -19.51 0.89 14.26
CA ARG A 302 -18.27 0.37 13.69
C ARG A 302 -17.55 1.46 12.90
N PHE A 303 -16.24 1.55 13.10
CA PHE A 303 -15.37 2.51 12.43
C PHE A 303 -14.12 1.79 11.94
N ILE A 304 -13.43 2.40 10.98
CA ILE A 304 -12.15 1.89 10.51
C ILE A 304 -11.02 2.40 11.40
N GLY A 305 -9.93 1.64 11.49
CA GLY A 305 -8.72 2.09 12.17
C GLY A 305 -8.09 3.24 11.41
N LEU A 306 -7.93 4.39 12.07
CA LEU A 306 -7.12 5.48 11.57
C LEU A 306 -5.66 5.20 11.94
N TYR A 307 -4.79 5.27 10.93
CA TYR A 307 -3.36 4.98 10.94
C TYR A 307 -2.67 5.31 12.28
N VAL A 308 -2.03 4.31 12.88
CA VAL A 308 -1.05 4.45 13.98
C VAL A 308 0.35 4.25 13.42
#